data_AF-E0AD11-F1
#
_entry.id   AF-E0AD11-F1
#
_cell.length_a   1.000
_cell.length_b   1.000
_cell.length_c   1.000
_cell.angle_alpha   90.00
_cell.angle_beta   90.00
_cell.angle_gamma   90.00
#
_symmetry.space_group_name_H-M   'P 1'
#
loop_
_entity.id
_entity.type
_entity.pdbx_description
1 polymer ?
#
loop_
_entity_poly.entity_id
_entity_poly.type
_entity_poly.pdbx_seq_one_letter_code
_entity_poly.pdbx_strand_id
1 'polypeptide(L)'
;MRTHLYFLLLTVGISATPLRSNLAELQTWLQQIYQSVDMLNLRIETPVSADDENCIKTLFEGTALLKNNPEMRRFGTFFQSFDKLRPSLTAQLTGEGECDTERKNVKKFIEKLRTFIRKLSRDARV
;
A
#
# COMPACT_ATOMS: atom_id res chain seq x y z
N MET A 1 38.08 -43.87 15.11
CA MET A 1 36.72 -43.36 15.35
C MET A 1 36.39 -42.36 14.25
N ARG A 2 35.34 -42.62 13.46
CA ARG A 2 35.00 -41.85 12.25
C ARG A 2 33.73 -41.06 12.55
N THR A 3 33.87 -39.77 12.87
CA THR A 3 32.74 -38.87 13.11
C THR A 3 32.22 -38.38 11.75
N HIS A 4 31.05 -38.87 11.35
CA HIS A 4 30.33 -38.36 10.20
C HIS A 4 29.72 -37.01 10.57
N LEU A 5 30.31 -35.92 10.06
CA LEU A 5 29.76 -34.58 10.16
C LEU A 5 28.56 -34.48 9.21
N TYR A 6 27.34 -34.51 9.74
CA TYR A 6 26.14 -34.22 8.96
C TYR A 6 25.99 -32.70 8.83
N PHE A 7 26.18 -32.19 7.61
CA PHE A 7 25.79 -30.84 7.23
C PHE A 7 24.26 -30.81 7.05
N LEU A 8 23.55 -30.28 8.05
CA LEU A 8 22.13 -29.95 7.90
C LEU A 8 22.02 -28.60 7.18
N LEU A 9 21.72 -28.64 5.88
CA LEU A 9 21.31 -27.46 5.11
C LEU A 9 19.84 -27.16 5.42
N LEU A 10 19.60 -26.23 6.34
CA LEU A 10 18.27 -25.63 6.52
C LEU A 10 18.09 -24.54 5.46
N THR A 11 17.62 -24.91 4.28
CA THR A 11 17.07 -23.94 3.33
C THR A 11 15.65 -23.58 3.78
N VAL A 12 15.54 -22.57 4.65
CA VAL A 12 14.25 -21.93 4.89
C VAL A 12 13.91 -21.11 3.65
N GLY A 13 13.26 -21.76 2.68
CA GLY A 13 12.67 -21.08 1.53
C GLY A 13 11.47 -20.28 1.99
N ILE A 14 11.69 -19.04 2.43
CA ILE A 14 10.61 -18.07 2.64
C ILE A 14 10.19 -17.58 1.25
N SER A 15 9.36 -18.35 0.54
CA SER A 15 8.67 -17.83 -0.64
C SER A 15 7.61 -16.83 -0.17
N ALA A 16 7.95 -15.54 -0.20
CA ALA A 16 6.92 -14.51 -0.14
C ALA A 16 6.04 -14.68 -1.39
N THR A 17 4.72 -14.75 -1.22
CA THR A 17 3.80 -14.73 -2.37
C THR A 17 4.04 -13.46 -3.19
N PRO A 18 3.89 -13.49 -4.53
CA PRO A 18 4.14 -12.33 -5.38
C PRO A 18 3.35 -11.08 -4.95
N LEU A 19 2.14 -11.27 -4.39
CA LEU A 19 1.34 -10.19 -3.83
C LEU A 19 2.02 -9.55 -2.61
N ARG A 20 2.54 -10.35 -1.68
CA ARG A 20 3.15 -9.87 -0.43
C ARG A 20 4.44 -9.08 -0.66
N SER A 21 5.28 -9.51 -1.59
CA SER A 21 6.47 -8.75 -1.98
C SER A 21 6.08 -7.39 -2.57
N ASN A 22 5.09 -7.36 -3.45
CA ASN A 22 4.65 -6.12 -4.09
C ASN A 22 4.02 -5.14 -3.07
N LEU A 23 3.27 -5.64 -2.08
CA LEU A 23 2.72 -4.79 -1.01
C LEU A 23 3.81 -4.22 -0.10
N ALA A 24 4.88 -4.97 0.16
CA ALA A 24 6.03 -4.49 0.94
C ALA A 24 6.82 -3.39 0.21
N GLU A 25 6.98 -3.53 -1.11
CA GLU A 25 7.57 -2.48 -1.95
C GLU A 25 6.72 -1.22 -1.95
N LEU A 26 5.38 -1.35 -2.11
CA LEU A 26 4.46 -0.21 -2.00
C LEU A 26 4.59 0.53 -0.67
N GLN A 27 4.74 -0.18 0.45
CA GLN A 27 4.96 0.44 1.76
C GLN A 27 6.24 1.26 1.82
N THR A 28 7.31 0.78 1.19
CA THR A 28 8.60 1.49 1.13
C THR A 28 8.47 2.79 0.35
N TRP A 29 7.86 2.75 -0.84
CA TRP A 29 7.63 3.97 -1.62
C TRP A 29 6.69 4.94 -0.91
N LEU A 30 5.64 4.45 -0.23
CA LEU A 30 4.76 5.33 0.53
C LEU A 30 5.46 6.01 1.71
N GLN A 31 6.43 5.37 2.34
CA GLN A 31 7.28 6.02 3.34
C GLN A 31 8.11 7.15 2.72
N GLN A 32 8.69 6.93 1.55
CA GLN A 32 9.45 7.96 0.83
C GLN A 32 8.55 9.12 0.42
N ILE A 33 7.35 8.84 -0.08
CA ILE A 33 6.35 9.85 -0.40
C ILE A 33 6.02 10.64 0.87
N TYR A 34 5.65 9.98 1.96
CA TYR A 34 5.30 10.62 3.23
C TYR A 34 6.35 11.64 3.71
N GLN A 35 7.63 11.32 3.56
CA GLN A 35 8.74 12.19 3.97
C GLN A 35 8.94 13.40 3.04
N SER A 36 8.33 13.40 1.87
CA SER A 36 8.63 14.31 0.78
C SER A 36 7.50 15.30 0.44
N VAL A 37 6.33 15.14 1.09
CA VAL A 37 5.07 15.83 0.74
C VAL A 37 4.70 16.98 1.68
N ASP A 38 5.60 17.37 2.60
CA ASP A 38 5.30 18.39 3.62
C ASP A 38 4.95 19.77 3.03
N MET A 39 5.41 20.07 1.81
CA MET A 39 5.10 21.32 1.10
C MET A 39 3.97 21.19 0.06
N LEU A 40 3.39 20.00 -0.13
CA LEU A 40 2.29 19.81 -1.09
C LEU A 40 1.00 20.42 -0.57
N ASN A 41 0.61 21.56 -1.14
CA ASN A 41 -0.66 22.21 -0.84
C ASN A 41 -1.84 21.60 -1.62
N LEU A 42 -1.95 20.26 -1.59
CA LEU A 42 -3.05 19.50 -2.19
C LEU A 42 -3.94 18.95 -1.07
N ARG A 43 -5.26 19.13 -1.22
CA ARG A 43 -6.26 18.56 -0.31
C ARG A 43 -6.97 17.41 -1.00
N ILE A 44 -7.09 16.29 -0.29
CA ILE A 44 -7.59 15.02 -0.83
C ILE A 44 -8.69 14.53 0.10
N GLU A 45 -9.79 14.05 -0.49
CA GLU A 45 -10.81 13.29 0.24
C GLU A 45 -10.16 12.08 0.90
N THR A 46 -10.15 12.06 2.22
CA THR A 46 -9.42 11.08 3.01
C THR A 46 -10.41 10.38 3.94
N PRO A 47 -10.46 9.04 3.94
CA PRO A 47 -11.34 8.30 4.83
C PRO A 47 -11.13 8.66 6.30
N VAL A 48 -12.24 8.89 7.02
CA VAL A 48 -12.22 9.09 8.48
C VAL A 48 -11.65 7.85 9.15
N SER A 49 -12.08 6.66 8.72
CA SER A 49 -11.53 5.36 9.13
C SER A 49 -10.78 4.69 7.98
N ALA A 50 -9.60 4.14 8.25
CA ALA A 50 -8.89 3.29 7.29
C ALA A 50 -9.28 1.81 7.40
N ASP A 51 -10.10 1.47 8.40
CA ASP A 51 -10.56 0.10 8.66
C ASP A 51 -11.84 -0.23 7.89
N ASP A 52 -12.53 0.80 7.40
CA ASP A 52 -13.74 0.70 6.61
C ASP A 52 -13.41 0.26 5.18
N GLU A 53 -13.86 -0.95 4.83
CA GLU A 53 -13.64 -1.54 3.51
C GLU A 53 -14.42 -0.81 2.41
N ASN A 54 -15.45 -0.05 2.78
CA ASN A 54 -16.20 0.78 1.84
C ASN A 54 -15.38 1.97 1.32
N CYS A 55 -14.31 2.36 2.02
CA CYS A 55 -13.53 3.56 1.73
C CYS A 55 -12.42 3.41 0.68
N ILE A 56 -12.34 2.25 0.04
CA ILE A 56 -11.21 1.90 -0.81
C ILE A 56 -11.26 2.62 -2.15
N LYS A 57 -12.45 2.82 -2.69
CA LYS A 57 -12.67 3.66 -3.87
C LYS A 57 -12.10 5.07 -3.65
N THR A 58 -12.41 5.68 -2.51
CA THR A 58 -11.87 7.01 -2.12
C THR A 58 -10.34 6.99 -2.07
N LEU A 59 -9.72 5.95 -1.53
CA LEU A 59 -8.25 5.82 -1.53
C LEU A 59 -7.66 5.70 -2.93
N PHE A 60 -8.32 4.99 -3.85
CA PHE A 60 -7.87 4.91 -5.24
C PHE A 60 -8.02 6.24 -5.97
N GLU A 61 -9.13 6.93 -5.79
CA GLU A 61 -9.37 8.27 -6.35
C GLU A 61 -8.34 9.29 -5.82
N GLY A 62 -8.09 9.30 -4.50
CA GLY A 62 -7.06 10.14 -3.91
C GLY A 62 -5.64 9.84 -4.41
N THR A 63 -5.35 8.57 -4.68
CA THR A 63 -4.06 8.16 -5.26
C THR A 63 -3.94 8.62 -6.72
N ALA A 64 -5.03 8.56 -7.50
CA ALA A 64 -5.07 9.09 -8.86
C ALA A 64 -4.90 10.63 -8.88
N LEU A 65 -5.48 11.35 -7.93
CA LEU A 65 -5.25 12.78 -7.76
C LEU A 65 -3.77 13.09 -7.49
N LEU A 66 -3.13 12.31 -6.61
CA LEU A 66 -1.69 12.46 -6.36
C LEU A 66 -0.84 12.20 -7.61
N LYS A 67 -1.17 11.16 -8.37
CA LYS A 67 -0.45 10.80 -9.61
C LYS A 67 -0.42 11.94 -10.62
N ASN A 68 -1.50 12.73 -10.68
CA ASN A 68 -1.63 13.84 -11.63
C ASN A 68 -0.89 15.11 -11.18
N ASN A 69 -0.38 15.18 -9.95
CA ASN A 69 0.38 16.32 -9.46
C ASN A 69 1.82 16.32 -10.05
N PRO A 70 2.33 17.43 -10.62
CA PRO A 70 3.68 17.50 -11.19
C PRO A 70 4.80 17.14 -10.20
N GLU A 71 4.67 17.50 -8.93
CA GLU A 71 5.66 17.23 -7.88
C GLU A 71 5.74 15.74 -7.52
N MET A 72 4.72 14.97 -7.90
CA MET A 72 4.63 13.54 -7.67
C MET A 72 5.23 12.70 -8.82
N ARG A 73 5.62 13.31 -9.95
CA ARG A 73 6.19 12.59 -11.12
C ARG A 73 7.39 11.70 -10.77
N ARG A 74 8.23 12.14 -9.83
CA ARG A 74 9.40 11.37 -9.35
C ARG A 74 9.04 10.02 -8.71
N PHE A 75 7.78 9.84 -8.29
CA PHE A 75 7.25 8.59 -7.74
C PHE A 75 6.49 7.77 -8.79
N GLY A 76 6.75 7.97 -10.08
CA GLY A 76 6.07 7.27 -11.18
C GLY A 76 6.07 5.74 -11.03
N THR A 77 7.17 5.16 -10.57
CA THR A 77 7.28 3.71 -10.31
C THR A 77 6.27 3.23 -9.27
N PHE A 78 6.06 4.00 -8.19
CA PHE A 78 5.03 3.68 -7.19
C PHE A 78 3.65 3.65 -7.83
N PHE A 79 3.28 4.68 -8.59
CA PHE A 79 1.97 4.75 -9.22
C PHE A 79 1.76 3.64 -10.24
N GLN A 80 2.78 3.30 -11.02
CA GLN A 80 2.72 2.19 -11.96
C GLN A 80 2.51 0.84 -11.25
N SER A 81 3.25 0.59 -10.17
CA SER A 81 3.11 -0.64 -9.38
C SER A 81 1.76 -0.71 -8.66
N PHE A 82 1.29 0.42 -8.15
CA PHE A 82 -0.02 0.53 -7.50
C PHE A 82 -1.16 0.24 -8.49
N ASP A 83 -1.11 0.82 -9.69
CA ASP A 83 -2.10 0.57 -10.76
C ASP A 83 -2.15 -0.90 -11.18
N LYS A 84 -0.98 -1.56 -11.27
CA LYS A 84 -0.91 -3.01 -11.57
C LYS A 84 -1.57 -3.87 -10.50
N LEU A 85 -1.49 -3.44 -9.23
CA LEU A 85 -2.09 -4.16 -8.11
C LEU A 85 -3.57 -3.84 -7.92
N ARG A 86 -4.05 -2.71 -8.45
CA ARG A 86 -5.41 -2.24 -8.28
C ARG A 86 -6.48 -3.32 -8.54
N PRO A 87 -6.45 -4.13 -9.62
CA PRO A 87 -7.45 -5.18 -9.83
C PRO A 87 -7.46 -6.25 -8.73
N SER A 88 -6.29 -6.68 -8.27
CA SER A 88 -6.19 -7.66 -7.17
C SER A 88 -6.68 -7.09 -5.85
N LEU A 89 -6.45 -5.79 -5.61
CA LEU A 89 -6.96 -5.10 -4.43
C LEU A 89 -8.48 -4.93 -4.49
N THR A 90 -9.03 -4.56 -5.65
CA THR A 90 -10.48 -4.45 -5.87
C THR A 90 -11.20 -5.79 -5.72
N ALA A 91 -10.58 -6.89 -6.15
CA ALA A 91 -11.18 -8.22 -6.06
C ALA A 91 -11.35 -8.74 -4.62
N GLN A 92 -10.59 -8.19 -3.67
CA GLN A 92 -10.68 -8.58 -2.25
C GLN A 92 -11.78 -7.81 -1.50
N LEU A 93 -12.51 -6.91 -2.17
CA LEU A 93 -13.46 -6.01 -1.51
C LEU A 93 -14.84 -6.62 -1.50
N THR A 94 -15.47 -6.63 -0.32
CA THR A 94 -16.75 -7.30 -0.08
C THR A 94 -17.98 -6.41 -0.31
N GLY A 95 -17.81 -5.14 -0.66
CA GLY A 95 -18.93 -4.26 -1.04
C GLY A 95 -18.53 -2.81 -1.34
N GLU A 96 -19.39 -2.10 -2.06
CA GLU A 96 -19.37 -0.65 -2.20
C GLU A 96 -20.43 -0.07 -1.25
N GLY A 97 -20.00 0.47 -0.11
CA GLY A 97 -20.85 1.18 0.84
C GLY A 97 -20.55 2.68 0.90
N GLU A 98 -21.30 3.40 1.73
CA GLU A 98 -20.97 4.80 2.04
C GLU A 98 -19.63 4.85 2.79
N CYS A 99 -18.77 5.79 2.38
CA CYS A 99 -17.50 6.07 3.03
C CYS A 99 -17.51 7.49 3.57
N ASP A 100 -17.34 7.63 4.89
CA ASP A 100 -17.15 8.93 5.52
C ASP A 100 -15.76 9.48 5.21
N THR A 101 -15.71 10.68 4.62
CA THR A 101 -14.46 11.33 4.23
C THR A 101 -14.31 12.73 4.83
N GLU A 102 -13.05 13.14 4.97
CA GLU A 102 -12.69 14.51 5.30
C GLU A 102 -11.60 15.01 4.36
N ARG A 103 -11.64 16.32 4.03
CA ARG A 103 -10.57 16.97 3.26
C ARG A 103 -9.32 17.17 4.09
N LYS A 104 -8.32 16.32 3.87
CA LYS A 104 -7.03 16.39 4.54
C LYS A 104 -5.89 16.72 3.58
N ASN A 105 -4.74 17.09 4.14
CA ASN A 105 -3.52 17.27 3.36
C ASN A 105 -2.97 15.92 2.88
N VAL A 106 -2.04 15.98 1.92
CA VAL A 106 -1.41 14.79 1.35
C VAL A 106 -0.77 13.90 2.41
N LYS A 107 -0.09 14.49 3.41
CA LYS A 107 0.57 13.72 4.47
C LYS A 107 -0.41 12.80 5.21
N LYS A 108 -1.59 13.33 5.58
CA LYS A 108 -2.65 12.56 6.24
C LYS A 108 -3.31 11.54 5.33
N PHE A 109 -3.50 11.87 4.05
CA PHE A 109 -3.96 10.90 3.06
C PHE A 109 -3.00 9.71 2.95
N ILE A 110 -1.69 9.96 2.86
CA ILE A 110 -0.66 8.92 2.77
C ILE A 110 -0.62 8.04 4.03
N GLU A 111 -0.83 8.61 5.23
CA GLU A 111 -0.96 7.82 6.46
C GLU A 111 -2.10 6.79 6.36
N LYS A 112 -3.27 7.21 5.87
CA LYS A 112 -4.44 6.32 5.69
C LYS A 112 -4.17 5.26 4.63
N LEU A 113 -3.61 5.63 3.48
CA LEU A 113 -3.26 4.70 2.42
C LEU A 113 -2.25 3.64 2.90
N ARG A 114 -1.26 4.03 3.71
CA ARG A 114 -0.33 3.08 4.32
C ARG A 114 -1.02 2.11 5.26
N THR A 115 -1.91 2.58 6.11
CA THR A 115 -2.68 1.71 7.02
C THR A 115 -3.51 0.70 6.24
N PHE A 116 -4.19 1.15 5.18
CA PHE A 116 -4.94 0.28 4.29
C PHE A 116 -4.08 -0.84 3.67
N ILE A 117 -2.94 -0.50 3.06
CA ILE A 117 -2.04 -1.50 2.47
C ILE A 117 -1.45 -2.45 3.53
N ARG A 118 -1.24 -1.99 4.77
CA ARG A 118 -0.81 -2.87 5.87
C ARG A 118 -1.89 -3.88 6.25
N LYS A 119 -3.16 -3.48 6.26
CA LYS A 119 -4.31 -4.37 6.52
C LYS A 119 -4.35 -5.48 5.45
N LEU A 120 -4.33 -5.10 4.18
CA LEU A 120 -4.25 -6.04 3.05
C LEU A 120 -3.06 -7.01 3.16
N SER A 121 -1.89 -6.51 3.56
CA SER A 121 -0.71 -7.37 3.74
C SER A 121 -0.84 -8.36 4.91
N ARG A 122 -1.70 -8.09 5.90
CA ARG A 122 -2.00 -9.02 7.00
C ARG A 122 -3.02 -10.05 6.55
N ASP A 123 -4.06 -9.63 5.86
CA ASP A 123 -5.14 -10.50 5.41
C ASP A 123 -4.64 -11.49 4.35
N ALA A 124 -3.70 -11.07 3.49
CA ALA A 124 -3.00 -11.97 2.55
C ALA A 124 -2.07 -13.03 3.22
N ARG A 125 -2.00 -13.11 4.56
CA ARG A 125 -1.30 -14.17 5.30
C ARG A 125 -2.22 -15.32 5.72
N VAL A 126 -3.53 -15.11 5.67
CA VAL A 126 -4.58 -16.07 6.04
C VAL A 126 -5.06 -16.78 4.78
#